data_AF-A0A1S3J7P0-F1
#
_entry.id   AF-A0A1S3J7P0-F1
#
_cell.length_a   1.000
_cell.length_b   1.000
_cell.length_c   1.000
_cell.angle_alpha   90.00
_cell.angle_beta   90.00
_cell.angle_gamma   90.00
#
_symmetry.space_group_name_H-M   'P 1'
#
loop_
_entity.id
_entity.type
_entity.pdbx_description
1 polymer ?
#
loop_
_entity_poly.entity_id
_entity_poly.type
_entity_poly.pdbx_seq_one_letter_code
_entity_poly.pdbx_strand_id
1 'polypeptide(L)'
;MRLFLILMLLSLSLLAAVDAYTSPPFIVRHWSSRLCYDYVDWWSGGHHYEKFRIDKCSNADELVWQQVDGHFGYLKVVGTNGHCLGPWGRSAQPDDDTAIFPHFTCYSSALFTIDDENGYIKHAGGSYVHPYPFNHDKPRWQSDLIIHKDKNINNRFDFVQKNNHNAKVKIMPTPNVSGFWEKITCWLNVHKGELMYSVKVGTSTSSSSTTTHAWEVSFSAAYKIISASAKYSGSFSSTYQQQWHTETTIERRIRIEEEGGTVCIWQWVYTFDQFQDKFTFKALTLLETRSEARPTRIPVGKK
;
A
#
# COMPACT_ATOMS: atom_id res chain seq x y z
N MET A 1 44.99 -8.44 12.13
CA MET A 1 43.94 -8.88 13.08
C MET A 1 43.03 -7.76 13.59
N ARG A 2 43.51 -6.54 13.91
CA ARG A 2 42.64 -5.46 14.41
C ARG A 2 41.64 -4.89 13.37
N LEU A 3 41.99 -4.87 12.09
CA LEU A 3 41.09 -4.40 11.01
C LEU A 3 39.89 -5.35 10.77
N PHE A 4 40.10 -6.66 10.94
CA PHE A 4 39.07 -7.69 10.76
C PHE A 4 38.04 -7.69 11.90
N LEU A 5 38.48 -7.40 13.14
CA LEU A 5 37.56 -7.26 14.27
C LEU A 5 36.70 -6.00 14.16
N ILE A 6 37.24 -4.90 13.63
CA ILE A 6 36.48 -3.65 13.44
C ILE A 6 35.46 -3.81 12.30
N LEU A 7 35.79 -4.52 11.22
CA LEU A 7 34.82 -4.85 10.16
C LEU A 7 33.72 -5.81 10.63
N MET A 8 34.04 -6.81 11.47
CA MET A 8 33.00 -7.67 12.07
C MET A 8 32.10 -6.88 13.04
N LEU A 9 32.66 -6.00 13.88
CA LEU A 9 31.88 -5.16 14.80
C LEU A 9 31.03 -4.11 14.08
N LEU A 10 31.48 -3.55 12.95
CA LEU A 10 30.66 -2.67 12.10
C LEU A 10 29.57 -3.43 11.32
N SER A 11 29.79 -4.69 10.98
CA SER A 11 28.75 -5.54 10.36
C SER A 11 27.69 -6.04 11.34
N LEU A 12 28.00 -6.12 12.64
CA LEU A 12 27.01 -6.45 13.68
C LEU A 12 26.13 -5.26 14.10
N SER A 13 26.54 -4.01 13.83
CA SER A 13 25.75 -2.81 14.14
C SER A 13 24.76 -2.38 13.05
N LEU A 14 24.65 -3.12 11.93
CA LEU A 14 23.71 -2.83 10.83
C LEU A 14 22.60 -3.88 10.66
N LEU A 15 22.43 -4.78 11.63
CA LEU A 15 21.18 -5.49 11.85
C LEU A 15 20.53 -4.90 13.11
N ALA A 16 20.11 -3.64 13.01
CA ALA A 16 18.92 -3.28 13.77
C ALA A 16 17.83 -4.20 13.21
N ALA A 17 17.57 -5.32 13.91
CA ALA A 17 16.41 -6.14 13.67
C ALA A 17 15.22 -5.21 13.87
N VAL A 18 14.72 -4.64 12.78
CA VAL A 18 13.51 -3.88 12.80
C VAL A 18 12.44 -4.93 13.05
N ASP A 19 11.95 -4.97 14.29
CA ASP A 19 10.96 -5.95 14.71
C ASP A 19 9.80 -5.96 13.71
N ALA A 20 9.57 -7.13 13.10
CA ALA A 20 8.46 -7.33 12.19
C ALA A 20 7.15 -6.95 12.88
N TYR A 21 6.39 -6.04 12.29
CA TYR A 21 5.14 -5.59 12.89
C TYR A 21 4.18 -6.77 13.08
N THR A 22 3.55 -6.85 14.24
CA THR A 22 2.47 -7.80 14.52
C THR A 22 1.23 -7.01 14.91
N SER A 23 0.11 -7.31 14.26
CA SER A 23 -1.17 -6.63 14.54
C SER A 23 -1.69 -6.97 15.94
N PRO A 24 -2.60 -6.16 16.50
CA PRO A 24 -3.47 -6.62 17.57
C PRO A 24 -4.24 -7.88 17.16
N PRO A 25 -4.61 -8.77 18.11
CA PRO A 25 -5.49 -9.90 17.83
C PRO A 25 -6.86 -9.45 17.32
N PHE A 26 -7.42 -10.21 16.38
CA PHE A 26 -8.74 -9.96 15.81
C PHE A 26 -9.43 -11.27 15.43
N ILE A 27 -10.76 -11.27 15.36
CA ILE A 27 -11.51 -12.35 14.71
C ILE A 27 -11.96 -11.90 13.32
N VAL A 28 -12.07 -12.85 12.39
CA VAL A 28 -12.58 -12.61 11.04
C VAL A 28 -14.08 -12.86 11.04
N ARG A 29 -14.88 -11.81 10.79
CA ARG A 29 -16.33 -11.91 10.64
C ARG A 29 -16.72 -11.67 9.20
N HIS A 30 -17.46 -12.57 8.60
CA HIS A 30 -18.01 -12.33 7.27
C HIS A 30 -19.03 -11.17 7.31
N TRP A 31 -18.90 -10.20 6.39
CA TRP A 31 -19.67 -8.95 6.48
C TRP A 31 -21.17 -9.23 6.53
N SER A 32 -21.72 -9.89 5.50
CA SER A 32 -23.17 -9.98 5.28
C SER A 32 -23.86 -11.01 6.18
N SER A 33 -23.22 -12.17 6.43
CA SER A 33 -23.79 -13.22 7.28
C SER A 33 -23.61 -12.94 8.77
N ARG A 34 -22.65 -12.07 9.15
CA ARG A 34 -22.29 -11.74 10.54
C ARG A 34 -21.78 -12.92 11.37
N LEU A 35 -21.53 -14.06 10.73
CA LEU A 35 -20.86 -15.21 11.33
C LEU A 35 -19.34 -15.03 11.25
N CYS A 36 -18.61 -15.70 12.12
CA CYS A 36 -17.17 -15.54 12.27
C CYS A 36 -16.43 -16.84 11.98
N TYR A 37 -15.13 -16.76 11.69
CA TYR A 37 -14.34 -17.96 11.41
C TYR A 37 -13.64 -18.48 12.66
N ASP A 38 -13.67 -19.80 12.78
CA ASP A 38 -13.16 -20.60 13.90
C ASP A 38 -12.11 -21.60 13.40
N TYR A 39 -11.06 -21.84 14.19
CA TYR A 39 -10.10 -22.89 13.93
C TYR A 39 -10.58 -24.18 14.59
N VAL A 40 -10.95 -25.14 13.75
CA VAL A 40 -11.44 -26.44 14.21
C VAL A 40 -10.39 -27.49 13.92
N ASP A 41 -9.89 -28.09 14.99
CA ASP A 41 -9.00 -29.25 15.00
C ASP A 41 -9.74 -30.48 15.53
N TRP A 42 -9.80 -31.55 14.74
CA TRP A 42 -10.41 -32.80 15.18
C TRP A 42 -9.83 -34.03 14.47
N TRP A 43 -10.07 -35.20 15.08
CA TRP A 43 -9.72 -36.50 14.53
C TRP A 43 -10.97 -37.29 14.17
N SER A 44 -11.00 -37.87 12.98
CA SER A 44 -12.08 -38.77 12.56
C SER A 44 -11.54 -39.89 11.69
N GLY A 45 -11.93 -41.14 11.99
CA GLY A 45 -11.52 -42.31 11.20
C GLY A 45 -10.00 -42.50 11.08
N GLY A 46 -9.22 -42.05 12.06
CA GLY A 46 -7.75 -42.10 12.01
C GLY A 46 -7.09 -40.98 11.18
N HIS A 47 -7.88 -40.04 10.66
CA HIS A 47 -7.39 -38.86 9.95
C HIS A 47 -7.52 -37.62 10.83
N HIS A 48 -6.47 -36.81 10.82
CA HIS A 48 -6.41 -35.50 11.45
C HIS A 48 -6.93 -34.45 10.47
N TYR A 49 -7.83 -33.59 10.93
CA TYR A 49 -8.42 -32.54 10.12
C TYR A 49 -8.29 -31.19 10.82
N GLU A 50 -7.77 -30.23 10.07
CA GLU A 50 -7.63 -28.84 10.49
C GLU A 50 -8.35 -27.94 9.49
N LYS A 51 -9.24 -27.08 9.98
CA LYS A 51 -10.02 -26.18 9.13
C LYS A 51 -10.17 -24.82 9.78
N PHE A 52 -10.26 -23.79 8.93
CA PHE A 52 -10.68 -22.46 9.34
C PHE A 52 -12.02 -22.16 8.67
N ARG A 53 -13.11 -22.26 9.44
CA ARG A 53 -14.46 -22.31 8.89
C ARG A 53 -15.43 -21.44 9.66
N ILE A 54 -16.54 -21.10 9.04
CA ILE A 54 -17.51 -20.21 9.64
C ILE A 54 -18.32 -20.89 10.75
N ASP A 55 -18.47 -20.22 11.88
CA ASP A 55 -19.25 -20.59 13.05
C ASP A 55 -19.82 -19.34 13.76
N LYS A 56 -20.45 -19.53 14.92
CA LYS A 56 -20.84 -18.46 15.82
C LYS A 56 -19.61 -17.70 16.29
N CYS A 57 -19.71 -16.38 16.38
CA CYS A 57 -18.61 -15.54 16.83
C CYS A 57 -18.15 -15.82 18.28
N SER A 58 -18.98 -16.45 19.11
CA SER A 58 -18.56 -16.93 20.44
C SER A 58 -17.48 -18.01 20.39
N ASN A 59 -17.40 -18.75 19.27
CA ASN A 59 -16.44 -19.83 19.07
C ASN A 59 -15.20 -19.34 18.32
N ALA A 60 -15.26 -18.19 17.64
CA ALA A 60 -14.21 -17.73 16.75
C ALA A 60 -12.85 -17.62 17.44
N ASP A 61 -11.82 -18.11 16.74
CA ASP A 61 -10.44 -17.95 17.13
C ASP A 61 -9.85 -16.63 16.66
N GLU A 62 -8.95 -16.09 17.48
CA GLU A 62 -8.24 -14.88 17.14
C GLU A 62 -7.12 -15.19 16.16
N LEU A 63 -6.92 -14.27 15.22
CA LEU A 63 -5.76 -14.21 14.36
C LEU A 63 -4.89 -13.03 14.75
N VAL A 64 -3.60 -13.14 14.46
CA VAL A 64 -2.70 -12.00 14.31
C VAL A 64 -2.14 -11.99 12.90
N TRP A 65 -1.97 -10.80 12.34
CA TRP A 65 -1.21 -10.61 11.12
C TRP A 65 0.23 -10.23 11.48
N GLN A 66 1.17 -11.07 11.09
CA GLN A 66 2.59 -10.85 11.35
C GLN A 66 3.29 -10.51 10.03
N GLN A 67 3.84 -9.30 9.94
CA GLN A 67 4.56 -8.80 8.79
C GLN A 67 5.75 -9.72 8.45
N VAL A 68 5.98 -9.93 7.15
CA VAL A 68 7.14 -10.66 6.64
C VAL A 68 7.92 -9.78 5.67
N ASP A 69 7.24 -9.21 4.68
CA ASP A 69 7.85 -8.39 3.64
C ASP A 69 6.88 -7.31 3.16
N GLY A 70 7.25 -6.04 3.28
CA GLY A 70 6.39 -4.90 2.98
C GLY A 70 4.99 -5.04 3.58
N HIS A 71 3.98 -5.06 2.71
CA HIS A 71 2.56 -5.20 3.05
C HIS A 71 2.06 -6.65 3.12
N PHE A 72 2.95 -7.64 3.03
CA PHE A 72 2.64 -9.06 3.12
C PHE A 72 3.08 -9.65 4.46
N GLY A 73 2.25 -10.54 4.98
CA GLY A 73 2.47 -11.19 6.25
C GLY A 73 1.66 -12.46 6.42
N TYR A 74 1.95 -13.17 7.51
CA TYR A 74 1.26 -14.39 7.89
C TYR A 74 0.00 -14.08 8.70
N LEU A 75 -1.10 -14.76 8.36
CA LEU A 75 -2.28 -14.86 9.23
C LEU A 75 -2.08 -16.04 10.17
N LYS A 76 -1.77 -15.76 11.43
CA LYS A 76 -1.48 -16.78 12.45
C LYS A 76 -2.64 -16.95 13.42
N VAL A 77 -3.03 -18.19 13.69
CA VAL A 77 -4.05 -18.51 14.69
C VAL A 77 -3.45 -18.40 16.09
N VAL A 78 -4.01 -17.51 16.91
CA VAL A 78 -3.58 -17.25 18.29
C VAL A 78 -3.87 -18.48 19.16
N GLY A 79 -2.98 -18.76 20.12
CA GLY A 79 -3.14 -19.90 21.02
C GLY A 79 -2.77 -21.25 20.41
N THR A 80 -2.51 -21.30 19.09
CA THR A 80 -1.89 -22.46 18.45
C THR A 80 -0.37 -22.35 18.52
N ASN A 81 0.35 -23.45 18.29
CA ASN A 81 1.83 -23.48 18.14
C ASN A 81 2.30 -22.78 16.83
N GLY A 82 1.70 -21.64 16.47
CA GLY A 82 2.07 -20.83 15.31
C GLY A 82 1.44 -21.27 13.99
N HIS A 83 0.25 -21.90 14.00
CA HIS A 83 -0.41 -22.29 12.76
C HIS A 83 -0.69 -21.07 11.89
N CYS A 84 -0.23 -21.12 10.64
CA CYS A 84 -0.48 -20.12 9.63
C CYS A 84 -1.59 -20.58 8.70
N LEU A 85 -2.53 -19.68 8.39
CA LEU A 85 -3.47 -19.92 7.29
C LEU A 85 -2.69 -19.88 5.98
N GLY A 86 -2.99 -20.79 5.05
CA GLY A 86 -2.38 -20.82 3.73
C GLY A 86 -3.20 -21.65 2.73
N PRO A 87 -2.90 -21.52 1.42
CA PRO A 87 -3.59 -22.30 0.40
C PRO A 87 -3.17 -23.78 0.46
N TRP A 88 -4.14 -24.67 0.29
CA TRP A 88 -3.93 -26.10 0.09
C TRP A 88 -2.95 -26.35 -1.05
N GLY A 89 -2.02 -27.28 -0.86
CA GLY A 89 -0.95 -27.56 -1.82
C GLY A 89 0.22 -26.56 -1.82
N ARG A 90 0.16 -25.49 -1.00
CA ARG A 90 1.27 -24.53 -0.78
C ARG A 90 1.74 -23.82 -2.06
N SER A 91 0.83 -23.61 -3.01
CA SER A 91 1.14 -22.88 -4.23
C SER A 91 1.31 -21.38 -3.94
N ALA A 92 2.32 -20.76 -4.54
CA ALA A 92 2.47 -19.30 -4.56
C ALA A 92 1.43 -18.62 -5.48
N GLN A 93 0.85 -19.39 -6.41
CA GLN A 93 -0.23 -18.99 -7.31
C GLN A 93 -1.31 -20.07 -7.26
N PRO A 94 -2.11 -20.12 -6.18
CA PRO A 94 -3.18 -21.09 -6.06
C PRO A 94 -4.26 -20.83 -7.12
N ASP A 95 -4.80 -21.91 -7.69
CA ASP A 95 -5.94 -21.84 -8.61
C ASP A 95 -7.21 -21.37 -7.89
N ASP A 96 -8.21 -20.95 -8.66
CA ASP A 96 -9.54 -20.63 -8.14
C ASP A 96 -10.12 -21.83 -7.34
N ASP A 97 -10.85 -21.52 -6.28
CA ASP A 97 -11.45 -22.45 -5.32
C ASP A 97 -10.45 -23.28 -4.49
N THR A 98 -9.16 -22.92 -4.48
CA THR A 98 -8.17 -23.56 -3.59
C THR A 98 -8.52 -23.31 -2.12
N ALA A 99 -8.75 -24.37 -1.34
CA ALA A 99 -9.06 -24.26 0.09
C ALA A 99 -7.95 -23.56 0.89
N ILE A 100 -8.34 -22.74 1.86
CA ILE A 100 -7.45 -22.19 2.88
C ILE A 100 -7.55 -23.06 4.12
N PHE A 101 -6.39 -23.44 4.66
CA PHE A 101 -6.32 -24.26 5.86
C PHE A 101 -5.18 -23.78 6.78
N PRO A 102 -5.32 -23.99 8.10
CA PRO A 102 -4.24 -23.79 9.05
C PRO A 102 -3.16 -24.86 8.85
N HIS A 103 -1.90 -24.50 9.03
CA HIS A 103 -0.79 -25.43 9.03
C HIS A 103 0.31 -24.96 9.99
N PHE A 104 0.90 -25.88 10.75
CA PHE A 104 1.93 -25.57 11.78
C PHE A 104 3.18 -24.87 11.23
N THR A 105 3.44 -25.00 9.93
CA THR A 105 4.54 -24.29 9.24
C THR A 105 4.01 -23.15 8.39
N CYS A 106 4.62 -21.98 8.54
CA CYS A 106 4.35 -20.78 7.75
C CYS A 106 5.25 -20.73 6.51
N TYR A 107 4.73 -21.15 5.35
CA TYR A 107 5.47 -21.14 4.09
C TYR A 107 5.45 -19.76 3.43
N SER A 108 6.40 -19.44 2.56
CA SER A 108 6.38 -18.22 1.74
C SER A 108 5.13 -18.12 0.83
N SER A 109 4.48 -19.25 0.54
CA SER A 109 3.19 -19.31 -0.16
C SER A 109 1.98 -18.94 0.71
N ALA A 110 2.15 -18.69 2.00
CA ALA A 110 1.09 -18.37 2.97
C ALA A 110 1.05 -16.88 3.32
N LEU A 111 1.43 -16.02 2.37
CA LEU A 111 1.52 -14.58 2.55
C LEU A 111 0.23 -13.89 2.10
N PHE A 112 -0.27 -13.00 2.95
CA PHE A 112 -1.49 -12.23 2.75
C PHE A 112 -1.29 -10.76 3.09
N THR A 113 -2.07 -9.90 2.45
CA THR A 113 -2.28 -8.51 2.83
C THR A 113 -3.75 -8.27 3.16
N ILE A 114 -4.04 -7.27 3.99
CA ILE A 114 -5.40 -6.97 4.45
C ILE A 114 -5.71 -5.50 4.17
N ASP A 115 -6.83 -5.30 3.49
CA ASP A 115 -7.50 -4.01 3.35
C ASP A 115 -8.58 -3.96 4.43
N ASP A 116 -8.23 -3.44 5.61
CA ASP A 116 -9.11 -3.41 6.79
C ASP A 116 -10.23 -2.37 6.67
N GLU A 117 -10.07 -1.36 5.81
CA GLU A 117 -11.09 -0.39 5.48
C GLU A 117 -12.21 -1.00 4.63
N ASN A 118 -11.85 -1.71 3.55
CA ASN A 118 -12.84 -2.30 2.63
C ASN A 118 -13.19 -3.76 2.94
N GLY A 119 -12.44 -4.40 3.86
CA GLY A 119 -12.72 -5.73 4.35
C GLY A 119 -12.18 -6.86 3.48
N TYR A 120 -11.10 -6.67 2.73
CA TYR A 120 -10.57 -7.73 1.86
C TYR A 120 -9.28 -8.33 2.41
N ILE A 121 -9.12 -9.63 2.21
CA ILE A 121 -7.86 -10.33 2.42
C ILE A 121 -7.37 -10.79 1.04
N LYS A 122 -6.17 -10.39 0.65
CA LYS A 122 -5.57 -10.73 -0.64
C LYS A 122 -4.33 -11.58 -0.43
N HIS A 123 -4.22 -12.67 -1.16
CA HIS A 123 -3.05 -13.55 -1.18
C HIS A 123 -1.95 -12.95 -2.06
N ALA A 124 -0.68 -13.24 -1.75
CA ALA A 124 0.47 -12.73 -2.50
C ALA A 124 0.47 -13.12 -3.99
N GLY A 125 -0.19 -14.23 -4.36
CA GLY A 125 -0.41 -14.66 -5.73
C GLY A 125 -1.40 -13.79 -6.53
N GLY A 126 -2.07 -12.82 -5.90
CA GLY A 126 -2.94 -11.85 -6.57
C GLY A 126 -4.44 -12.07 -6.37
N SER A 127 -4.84 -13.28 -5.96
CA SER A 127 -6.22 -13.68 -5.70
C SER A 127 -6.68 -13.29 -4.28
N TYR A 128 -7.99 -13.35 -4.02
CA TYR A 128 -8.60 -12.96 -2.76
C TYR A 128 -9.09 -14.16 -1.97
N VAL A 129 -9.23 -13.97 -0.66
CA VAL A 129 -9.92 -14.92 0.22
C VAL A 129 -11.43 -14.77 0.02
N HIS A 130 -12.13 -15.89 -0.11
CA HIS A 130 -13.59 -15.98 -0.27
C HIS A 130 -14.17 -17.02 0.68
N PRO A 131 -15.45 -16.89 1.07
CA PRO A 131 -16.17 -18.03 1.62
C PRO A 131 -16.41 -19.11 0.54
N TYR A 132 -16.42 -20.37 0.96
CA TYR A 132 -16.95 -21.47 0.16
C TYR A 132 -18.46 -21.67 0.43
N PRO A 133 -19.29 -22.00 -0.58
CA PRO A 133 -18.97 -21.98 -2.00
C PRO A 133 -18.77 -20.55 -2.52
N PHE A 134 -18.02 -20.41 -3.61
CA PHE A 134 -17.73 -19.11 -4.22
C PHE A 134 -19.01 -18.31 -4.51
N ASN A 135 -18.90 -16.98 -4.34
CA ASN A 135 -19.94 -15.99 -4.63
C ASN A 135 -21.24 -16.14 -3.82
N HIS A 136 -21.19 -16.83 -2.68
CA HIS A 136 -22.34 -16.99 -1.81
C HIS A 136 -22.49 -15.77 -0.89
N ASP A 137 -23.57 -14.98 -1.05
CA ASP A 137 -23.81 -13.77 -0.24
C ASP A 137 -23.84 -14.08 1.25
N LYS A 138 -24.46 -15.18 1.69
CA LYS A 138 -24.47 -15.56 3.11
C LYS A 138 -23.96 -16.98 3.33
N PRO A 139 -22.65 -17.20 3.49
CA PRO A 139 -22.11 -18.53 3.74
C PRO A 139 -22.80 -19.18 4.94
N ARG A 140 -23.11 -20.46 4.78
CA ARG A 140 -23.81 -21.26 5.79
C ARG A 140 -22.83 -21.72 6.86
N TRP A 141 -23.33 -22.08 8.03
CA TRP A 141 -22.54 -22.71 9.08
C TRP A 141 -21.61 -23.82 8.53
N GLN A 142 -20.36 -23.86 8.99
CA GLN A 142 -19.27 -24.73 8.54
C GLN A 142 -18.74 -24.51 7.11
N SER A 143 -19.10 -23.41 6.44
CA SER A 143 -18.44 -22.99 5.20
C SER A 143 -16.95 -22.70 5.45
N ASP A 144 -16.08 -23.32 4.66
CA ASP A 144 -14.63 -23.09 4.67
C ASP A 144 -14.25 -21.78 3.95
N LEU A 145 -12.98 -21.39 4.04
CA LEU A 145 -12.39 -20.35 3.19
C LEU A 145 -11.69 -20.97 1.97
N ILE A 146 -11.71 -20.23 0.86
CA ILE A 146 -11.04 -20.55 -0.40
C ILE A 146 -10.31 -19.32 -0.95
N ILE A 147 -9.42 -19.56 -1.91
CA ILE A 147 -8.81 -18.52 -2.75
C ILE A 147 -9.55 -18.45 -4.08
N HIS A 148 -9.87 -17.25 -4.54
CA HIS A 148 -10.48 -17.03 -5.85
C HIS A 148 -10.07 -15.65 -6.40
N LYS A 149 -9.85 -15.53 -7.71
CA LYS A 149 -9.31 -14.31 -8.35
C LYS A 149 -10.23 -13.09 -8.27
N ASP A 150 -11.53 -13.32 -8.24
CA ASP A 150 -12.54 -12.25 -8.26
C ASP A 150 -12.54 -11.41 -6.97
N LYS A 151 -12.98 -10.15 -7.08
CA LYS A 151 -13.21 -9.24 -5.94
C LYS A 151 -14.65 -8.75 -6.00
N ASN A 152 -15.46 -9.05 -4.98
CA ASN A 152 -16.88 -8.68 -4.95
C ASN A 152 -17.35 -8.40 -3.50
N ILE A 153 -18.64 -8.11 -3.29
CA ILE A 153 -19.14 -7.80 -1.94
C ILE A 153 -19.21 -9.04 -1.03
N ASN A 154 -19.30 -10.24 -1.61
CA ASN A 154 -19.47 -11.51 -0.90
C ASN A 154 -18.15 -12.05 -0.33
N ASN A 155 -17.03 -11.39 -0.59
CA ASN A 155 -15.73 -11.73 -0.01
C ASN A 155 -15.19 -10.63 0.89
N ARG A 156 -16.11 -9.85 1.46
CA ARG A 156 -15.78 -8.84 2.46
C ARG A 156 -15.93 -9.37 3.87
N PHE A 157 -15.01 -8.94 4.71
CA PHE A 157 -14.90 -9.31 6.11
C PHE A 157 -14.83 -8.05 6.98
N ASP A 158 -15.45 -8.11 8.15
CA ASP A 158 -15.12 -7.21 9.25
C ASP A 158 -14.06 -7.87 10.14
N PHE A 159 -13.05 -7.11 10.50
CA PHE A 159 -12.04 -7.52 11.49
C PHE A 159 -12.39 -6.89 12.82
N VAL A 160 -12.73 -7.69 13.83
CA VAL A 160 -13.34 -7.20 15.07
C VAL A 160 -12.70 -7.84 16.31
N GLN A 161 -12.93 -7.25 17.47
CA GLN A 161 -12.46 -7.80 18.75
C GLN A 161 -13.27 -9.03 19.16
N LYS A 162 -12.64 -10.07 19.71
CA LYS A 162 -13.32 -11.29 20.19
C LYS A 162 -14.38 -11.01 21.25
N ASN A 163 -14.12 -10.07 22.16
CA ASN A 163 -15.05 -9.74 23.26
C ASN A 163 -16.04 -8.62 22.91
N ASN A 164 -15.88 -7.99 21.75
CA ASN A 164 -16.78 -6.95 21.26
C ASN A 164 -16.81 -6.94 19.73
N HIS A 165 -17.70 -7.75 19.16
CA HIS A 165 -17.81 -7.90 17.69
C HIS A 165 -18.26 -6.62 16.97
N ASN A 166 -18.61 -5.54 17.67
CA ASN A 166 -18.91 -4.25 17.06
C ASN A 166 -17.70 -3.32 17.00
N ALA A 167 -16.63 -3.61 17.76
CA ALA A 167 -15.40 -2.86 17.73
C ALA A 167 -14.49 -3.40 16.61
N LYS A 168 -14.34 -2.61 15.54
CA LYS A 168 -13.37 -2.91 14.47
C LYS A 168 -11.94 -2.81 14.98
N VAL A 169 -11.08 -3.71 14.51
CA VAL A 169 -9.64 -3.71 14.78
C VAL A 169 -8.92 -3.16 13.56
N LYS A 170 -8.08 -2.15 13.78
CA LYS A 170 -7.13 -1.70 12.76
C LYS A 170 -5.97 -2.70 12.71
N ILE A 171 -5.81 -3.38 11.59
CA ILE A 171 -4.79 -4.43 11.43
C ILE A 171 -3.54 -3.84 10.81
N MET A 172 -3.71 -3.05 9.75
CA MET A 172 -2.56 -2.41 9.08
C MET A 172 -2.19 -1.13 9.84
N PRO A 173 -0.91 -0.92 10.19
CA PRO A 173 -0.48 0.28 10.85
C PRO A 173 -0.75 1.49 9.96
N THR A 174 -1.07 2.63 10.55
CA THR A 174 -1.22 3.86 9.78
C THR A 174 0.11 4.19 9.11
N PRO A 175 0.14 4.42 7.79
CA PRO A 175 1.37 4.87 7.14
C PRO A 175 1.76 6.25 7.65
N ASN A 176 3.06 6.50 7.74
CA ASN A 176 3.56 7.83 8.01
C ASN A 176 3.58 8.61 6.70
N VAL A 177 2.82 9.71 6.62
CA VAL A 177 2.78 10.57 5.45
C VAL A 177 3.43 11.90 5.79
N SER A 178 4.49 12.22 5.06
CA SER A 178 5.17 13.52 5.15
C SER A 178 5.15 14.21 3.79
N GLY A 179 5.37 15.52 3.75
CA GLY A 179 5.51 16.21 2.48
C GLY A 179 6.29 17.52 2.60
N PHE A 180 6.83 17.95 1.48
CA PHE A 180 7.65 19.14 1.38
C PHE A 180 7.53 19.77 -0.02
N TRP A 181 7.85 21.05 -0.11
CA TRP A 181 7.96 21.75 -1.38
C TRP A 181 9.35 21.57 -1.99
N GLU A 182 9.41 20.94 -3.16
CA GLU A 182 10.59 20.84 -4.03
C GLU A 182 10.58 22.01 -5.03
N LYS A 183 11.69 22.75 -5.15
CA LYS A 183 11.83 23.84 -6.13
C LYS A 183 12.03 23.21 -7.50
N ILE A 184 11.14 23.46 -8.45
CA ILE A 184 11.31 22.96 -9.82
C ILE A 184 12.19 23.92 -10.62
N THR A 185 11.86 25.20 -10.57
CA THR A 185 12.60 26.25 -11.30
C THR A 185 12.42 27.59 -10.61
N CYS A 186 13.35 28.50 -10.88
CA CYS A 186 13.21 29.89 -10.48
C CYS A 186 13.84 30.83 -11.51
N TRP A 187 13.14 31.93 -11.79
CA TRP A 187 13.61 33.01 -12.64
C TRP A 187 13.85 34.24 -11.78
N LEU A 188 15.07 34.75 -11.85
CA LEU A 188 15.49 35.98 -11.20
C LEU A 188 15.43 37.13 -12.20
N ASN A 189 15.22 38.35 -11.70
CA ASN A 189 15.18 39.57 -12.50
C ASN A 189 14.18 39.49 -13.67
N VAL A 190 12.98 38.98 -13.41
CA VAL A 190 11.98 38.87 -14.47
C VAL A 190 11.47 40.24 -14.90
N HIS A 191 11.22 40.40 -16.20
CA HIS A 191 10.66 41.63 -16.76
C HIS A 191 9.13 41.56 -16.83
N LYS A 192 8.47 42.72 -16.88
CA LYS A 192 7.01 42.81 -17.03
C LYS A 192 6.54 42.05 -18.27
N GLY A 193 5.52 41.22 -18.12
CA GLY A 193 5.01 40.42 -19.24
C GLY A 193 4.32 39.14 -18.79
N GLU A 194 4.31 38.14 -19.68
CA GLU A 194 3.73 36.83 -19.41
C GLU A 194 4.82 35.76 -19.49
N LEU A 195 4.89 34.93 -18.44
CA LEU A 195 5.65 33.69 -18.46
C LEU A 195 4.70 32.54 -18.72
N MET A 196 4.99 31.75 -19.76
CA MET A 196 4.22 30.56 -20.10
C MET A 196 4.99 29.30 -19.71
N TYR A 197 4.29 28.33 -19.14
CA TYR A 197 4.85 27.01 -18.93
C TYR A 197 3.82 25.92 -19.21
N SER A 198 4.31 24.77 -19.65
CA SER A 198 3.49 23.61 -19.95
C SER A 198 3.95 22.42 -19.11
N VAL A 199 2.98 21.65 -18.63
CA VAL A 199 3.20 20.47 -17.79
C VAL A 199 2.56 19.29 -18.48
N LYS A 200 3.38 18.32 -18.92
CA LYS A 200 2.89 17.04 -19.40
C LYS A 200 2.68 16.12 -18.21
N VAL A 201 1.44 15.70 -17.99
CA VAL A 201 1.07 14.84 -16.87
C VAL A 201 0.75 13.45 -17.38
N GLY A 202 1.34 12.45 -16.73
CA GLY A 202 1.10 11.04 -16.92
C GLY A 202 0.62 10.36 -15.66
N THR A 203 -0.28 9.42 -15.84
CA THR A 203 -0.63 8.46 -14.80
C THR A 203 -0.12 7.08 -15.19
N SER A 204 0.55 6.42 -14.25
CA SER A 204 0.88 5.00 -14.32
C SER A 204 0.24 4.30 -13.12
N THR A 205 -0.75 3.46 -13.39
CA THR A 205 -1.33 2.57 -12.39
C THR A 205 -0.41 1.36 -12.23
N SER A 206 0.16 1.17 -11.05
CA SER A 206 0.82 -0.09 -10.69
C SER A 206 -0.21 -1.05 -10.06
N SER A 207 0.03 -2.36 -10.13
CA SER A 207 -0.83 -3.40 -9.56
C SER A 207 -0.62 -3.63 -8.05
N SER A 208 0.45 -3.06 -7.48
CA SER A 208 0.51 -2.72 -6.06
C SER A 208 -0.44 -1.55 -5.81
N SER A 209 -1.02 -1.45 -4.62
CA SER A 209 -1.99 -0.42 -4.19
C SER A 209 -1.52 1.05 -4.30
N THR A 210 -0.40 1.31 -4.95
CA THR A 210 0.25 2.59 -5.20
C THR A 210 0.03 3.05 -6.64
N THR A 211 -0.79 4.08 -6.80
CA THR A 211 -0.85 4.87 -8.04
C THR A 211 0.44 5.66 -8.19
N THR A 212 1.17 5.48 -9.30
CA THR A 212 2.41 6.22 -9.58
C THR A 212 2.11 7.36 -10.56
N HIS A 213 2.45 8.59 -10.18
CA HIS A 213 2.32 9.76 -11.06
C HIS A 213 3.68 10.09 -11.67
N ALA A 214 3.77 10.12 -13.00
CA ALA A 214 4.96 10.56 -13.73
C ALA A 214 4.59 11.79 -14.55
N TRP A 215 5.38 12.85 -14.56
CA TRP A 215 5.09 14.07 -15.33
C TRP A 215 6.40 14.74 -15.77
N GLU A 216 6.36 15.46 -16.90
CA GLU A 216 7.47 16.22 -17.47
C GLU A 216 7.02 17.69 -17.50
N VAL A 217 7.70 18.59 -16.77
CA VAL A 217 7.46 20.04 -16.95
C VAL A 217 8.45 20.56 -17.99
N SER A 218 7.91 21.27 -18.98
CA SER A 218 8.68 22.06 -19.93
C SER A 218 8.37 23.54 -19.75
N PHE A 219 9.41 24.34 -19.55
CA PHE A 219 9.29 25.77 -19.40
C PHE A 219 9.74 26.49 -20.66
N SER A 220 8.96 27.48 -21.13
CA SER A 220 9.32 28.34 -22.24
C SER A 220 8.99 29.78 -21.90
N ALA A 221 9.98 30.56 -21.45
CA ALA A 221 9.82 31.99 -21.29
C ALA A 221 9.91 32.67 -22.67
N ALA A 222 8.80 33.22 -23.16
CA ALA A 222 8.79 34.02 -24.37
C ALA A 222 9.10 35.49 -24.03
N TYR A 223 10.38 35.82 -23.92
CA TYR A 223 10.88 37.19 -23.99
C TYR A 223 12.11 37.21 -24.89
N LYS A 224 12.28 38.26 -25.71
CA LYS A 224 13.09 38.30 -26.94
C LYS A 224 14.50 37.66 -26.96
N ILE A 225 15.14 37.26 -25.87
CA ILE A 225 16.41 36.51 -25.87
C ILE A 225 16.42 35.61 -24.62
N ILE A 226 16.79 34.32 -24.78
CA ILE A 226 16.97 33.23 -23.78
C ILE A 226 15.80 32.23 -23.69
N SER A 227 15.95 31.12 -24.41
CA SER A 227 15.27 29.85 -24.13
C SER A 227 16.14 28.99 -23.21
N ALA A 228 15.71 28.79 -21.97
CA ALA A 228 16.31 27.79 -21.07
C ALA A 228 15.26 26.71 -20.82
N SER A 229 15.54 25.48 -21.28
CA SER A 229 14.71 24.31 -21.00
C SER A 229 15.40 23.45 -19.94
N ALA A 230 14.72 23.24 -18.81
CA ALA A 230 15.10 22.24 -17.83
C ALA A 230 14.09 21.10 -17.94
N LYS A 231 14.55 19.92 -18.38
CA LYS A 231 13.76 18.69 -18.34
C LYS A 231 14.01 18.02 -17.01
N TYR A 232 12.96 17.89 -16.21
CA TYR A 232 12.99 17.09 -14.99
C TYR A 232 12.00 15.93 -15.13
N SER A 233 12.52 14.71 -15.10
CA SER A 233 11.73 13.49 -15.09
C SER A 233 12.10 12.66 -13.86
N GLY A 234 11.11 12.02 -13.26
CA GLY A 234 11.30 11.03 -12.22
C GLY A 234 10.27 9.93 -12.40
N SER A 235 10.73 8.68 -12.47
CA SER A 235 9.88 7.49 -12.52
C SER A 235 10.50 6.42 -11.64
N PHE A 236 9.70 5.74 -10.81
CA PHE A 236 10.11 4.51 -10.15
C PHE A 236 9.34 3.35 -10.78
N SER A 237 10.04 2.25 -11.10
CA SER A 237 9.44 1.00 -11.55
C SER A 237 10.14 -0.13 -10.80
N SER A 238 9.42 -0.79 -9.90
CA SER A 238 9.77 -2.14 -9.49
C SER A 238 9.09 -3.11 -10.47
N THR A 239 9.87 -3.53 -11.46
CA THR A 239 9.63 -4.64 -12.40
C THR A 239 8.46 -4.53 -13.40
N TYR A 240 8.87 -4.54 -14.68
CA TYR A 240 8.14 -4.75 -15.93
C TYR A 240 7.20 -3.63 -16.47
N GLN A 241 7.78 -2.91 -17.45
CA GLN A 241 7.19 -2.05 -18.50
C GLN A 241 6.37 -0.82 -18.07
N GLN A 242 7.11 0.28 -17.99
CA GLN A 242 6.67 1.67 -18.12
C GLN A 242 5.87 1.90 -19.41
N GLN A 243 4.64 2.39 -19.29
CA GLN A 243 4.02 3.29 -20.28
C GLN A 243 3.13 4.31 -19.57
N TRP A 244 3.16 5.56 -20.06
CA TRP A 244 2.21 6.61 -19.68
C TRP A 244 0.86 6.19 -20.24
N HIS A 245 -0.13 5.90 -19.39
CA HIS A 245 -1.44 5.45 -19.89
C HIS A 245 -2.29 6.60 -20.45
N THR A 246 -2.03 7.83 -20.03
CA THR A 246 -2.68 9.03 -20.54
C THR A 246 -1.74 10.20 -20.36
N GLU A 247 -1.42 10.91 -21.45
CA GLU A 247 -0.65 12.14 -21.43
C GLU A 247 -1.58 13.33 -21.63
N THR A 248 -1.59 14.25 -20.68
CA THR A 248 -2.30 15.53 -20.83
C THR A 248 -1.31 16.67 -20.67
N THR A 249 -1.31 17.62 -21.60
CA THR A 249 -0.53 18.85 -21.46
C THR A 249 -1.40 19.93 -20.82
N ILE A 250 -0.93 20.49 -19.70
CA ILE A 250 -1.55 21.61 -19.02
C ILE A 250 -0.70 22.85 -19.27
N GLU A 251 -1.26 23.86 -19.91
CA GLU A 251 -0.62 25.15 -20.08
C GLU A 251 -1.04 26.11 -18.96
N ARG A 252 -0.09 26.90 -18.47
CA ARG A 252 -0.29 27.91 -17.43
C ARG A 252 0.40 29.20 -17.84
N ARG A 253 -0.21 30.32 -17.45
CA ARG A 253 0.33 31.66 -17.67
C ARG A 253 0.50 32.38 -16.34
N ILE A 254 1.63 33.05 -16.19
CA ILE A 254 1.96 33.87 -15.04
C ILE A 254 2.12 35.30 -15.54
N ARG A 255 1.30 36.21 -15.00
CA ARG A 255 1.47 37.64 -15.24
C ARG A 255 2.55 38.18 -14.31
N ILE A 256 3.47 38.96 -14.86
CA ILE A 256 4.54 39.66 -14.15
C ILE A 256 4.24 41.15 -14.25
N GLU A 257 3.88 41.76 -13.12
CA GLU A 257 3.42 43.15 -13.06
C GLU A 257 4.54 44.16 -12.73
N GLU A 258 5.64 43.68 -12.13
CA GLU A 258 6.78 44.48 -11.67
C GLU A 258 8.09 44.00 -12.32
N GLU A 259 9.01 44.94 -12.57
CA GLU A 259 10.34 44.61 -13.11
C GLU A 259 11.31 44.17 -12.02
N GLY A 260 12.24 43.27 -12.36
CA GLY A 260 13.31 42.86 -11.47
C GLY A 260 12.87 41.86 -10.38
N GLY A 261 11.65 41.34 -10.48
CA GLY A 261 11.11 40.38 -9.51
C GLY A 261 11.74 38.99 -9.62
N THR A 262 11.43 38.15 -8.63
CA THR A 262 11.74 36.71 -8.66
C THR A 262 10.45 35.93 -8.86
N VAL A 263 10.47 34.88 -9.67
CA VAL A 263 9.35 33.93 -9.82
C VAL A 263 9.88 32.52 -9.68
N CYS A 264 9.49 31.82 -8.62
CA CYS A 264 9.81 30.40 -8.47
C CYS A 264 8.56 29.54 -8.59
N ILE A 265 8.73 28.35 -9.16
CA ILE A 265 7.70 27.30 -9.21
C ILE A 265 8.14 26.16 -8.31
N TRP A 266 7.26 25.83 -7.39
CA TRP A 266 7.41 24.77 -6.42
C TRP A 266 6.43 23.65 -6.71
N GLN A 267 6.82 22.45 -6.36
CA GLN A 267 5.96 21.29 -6.38
C GLN A 267 5.87 20.67 -5.00
N TRP A 268 4.66 20.25 -4.65
CA TRP A 268 4.47 19.42 -3.48
C TRP A 268 4.91 17.98 -3.76
N VAL A 269 5.85 17.51 -2.96
CA VAL A 269 6.30 16.12 -2.92
C VAL A 269 5.82 15.55 -1.60
N TYR A 270 5.13 14.42 -1.65
CA TYR A 270 4.77 13.70 -0.44
C TYR A 270 5.44 12.33 -0.43
N THR A 271 5.80 11.88 0.75
CA THR A 271 6.39 10.59 1.00
C THR A 271 5.46 9.80 1.92
N PHE A 272 5.18 8.57 1.53
CA PHE A 272 4.54 7.56 2.33
C PHE A 272 5.62 6.60 2.81
N ASP A 273 5.72 6.42 4.12
CA ASP A 273 6.60 5.45 4.75
C ASP A 273 5.74 4.43 5.52
N GLN A 274 5.87 3.14 5.18
CA GLN A 274 5.22 2.04 5.90
C GLN A 274 6.06 0.78 5.76
N PHE A 275 6.23 0.01 6.84
CA PHE A 275 6.84 -1.32 6.74
C PHE A 275 8.25 -1.37 6.13
N GLN A 276 9.02 -0.28 6.24
CA GLN A 276 10.33 -0.03 5.60
C GLN A 276 10.27 0.33 4.12
N ASP A 277 9.10 0.26 3.50
CA ASP A 277 8.87 0.79 2.17
C ASP A 277 8.66 2.30 2.25
N LYS A 278 9.46 3.02 1.45
CA LYS A 278 9.38 4.47 1.28
C LYS A 278 8.98 4.77 -0.14
N PHE A 279 7.78 5.30 -0.31
CA PHE A 279 7.26 5.74 -1.60
C PHE A 279 7.21 7.26 -1.65
N THR A 280 7.96 7.85 -2.58
CA THR A 280 7.95 9.29 -2.81
C THR A 280 7.14 9.61 -4.07
N PHE A 281 6.16 10.48 -3.93
CA PHE A 281 5.25 10.90 -4.98
C PHE A 281 5.38 12.40 -5.23
N LYS A 282 5.51 12.77 -6.50
CA LYS A 282 5.52 14.16 -6.95
C LYS A 282 4.11 14.54 -7.38
N ALA A 283 3.40 15.32 -6.56
CA ALA A 283 2.01 15.68 -6.82
C ALA A 283 1.89 16.70 -7.97
N LEU A 284 0.74 16.73 -8.66
CA LEU A 284 0.42 17.79 -9.63
C LEU A 284 0.18 19.16 -8.96
N THR A 285 0.30 19.25 -7.64
CA THR A 285 0.17 20.52 -6.93
C THR A 285 1.41 21.36 -7.14
N LEU A 286 1.26 22.38 -7.99
CA LEU A 286 2.25 23.42 -8.23
C LEU A 286 1.89 24.70 -7.49
N LEU A 287 2.89 25.40 -6.99
CA LEU A 287 2.73 26.71 -6.35
C LEU A 287 3.76 27.68 -6.91
N GLU A 288 3.27 28.86 -7.26
CA GLU A 288 4.09 29.99 -7.67
C GLU A 288 4.40 30.88 -6.46
N THR A 289 5.65 31.31 -6.33
CA THR A 289 6.06 32.33 -5.36
C THR A 289 6.83 33.46 -6.01
N ARG A 290 6.72 34.66 -5.43
CA ARG A 290 7.49 35.85 -5.83
C ARG A 290 8.85 35.98 -5.13
N SER A 291 9.31 34.88 -4.54
CA SER A 291 10.57 34.81 -3.80
C SER A 291 11.14 33.40 -3.84
N GLU A 292 12.43 33.29 -3.53
CA GLU A 292 13.14 32.01 -3.38
C GLU A 292 12.79 31.26 -2.08
N ALA A 293 12.02 31.88 -1.19
CA ALA A 293 11.64 31.27 0.07
C ALA A 293 10.74 30.05 -0.19
N ARG A 294 11.12 28.91 0.40
CA ARG A 294 10.32 27.69 0.33
C ARG A 294 8.94 27.98 0.93
N PRO A 295 7.84 27.64 0.22
CA PRO A 295 6.51 27.77 0.78
C PRO A 295 6.37 26.90 2.04
N THR A 296 5.63 27.41 3.01
CA THR A 296 5.33 26.68 4.26
C THR A 296 3.91 26.11 4.28
N ARG A 297 3.03 26.62 3.40
CA ARG A 297 1.63 26.18 3.33
C ARG A 297 1.55 24.77 2.74
N ILE A 298 0.98 23.85 3.50
CA ILE A 298 0.68 22.50 3.02
C ILE A 298 -0.55 22.57 2.09
N PRO A 299 -0.54 21.93 0.92
CA PRO A 299 -1.73 21.81 0.09
C PRO A 299 -2.84 21.09 0.84
N VAL A 300 -3.98 21.77 1.01
CA VAL A 300 -5.18 21.12 1.52
C VAL A 300 -5.97 20.66 0.31
N GLY A 301 -6.17 19.36 0.16
CA GLY A 301 -7.06 18.84 -0.87
C GLY A 301 -8.44 19.49 -0.72
N LYS A 302 -9.08 19.87 -1.83
CA LYS A 302 -10.52 20.15 -1.79
C LYS A 302 -11.18 18.82 -1.40
N LYS A 303 -11.85 18.80 -0.24
CA LYS A 303 -12.72 17.70 0.16
C LYS A 303 -13.85 17.53 -0.83
#